data_AF-A0AAV0HRE7-F1
#
_entry.id   AF-A0AAV0HRE7-F1
#
_cell.length_a   1.000
_cell.length_b   1.000
_cell.length_c   1.000
_cell.angle_alpha   90.00
_cell.angle_beta   90.00
_cell.angle_gamma   90.00
#
_symmetry.space_group_name_H-M   'P 1'
#
loop_
_entity.id
_entity.type
_entity.pdbx_description
1 polymer ?
#
loop_
_entity_poly.entity_id
_entity_poly.type
_entity_poly.pdbx_seq_one_letter_code
_entity_poly.pdbx_strand_id
1 'polypeptide(L)'
;MKGLVEVVRGTGLSTLSSILEETEETEEEYRQKDYEITSEWEAKVAAHKVFRNVAKTGSKYIDEDDLLRFLKKEEVDNFILLFEGASATGKIKRSVFWKWLVKVYKERKSLVHSLNDTKTAIEELNKLVSAVLVLVMIVAWLLVMGFLSTQVLVFISSQILLVGFMFGSTAKTVFEAIVFVFVMHPFDVGDRCVIDGIQMVVEEMNLLTTVFLRYDNEKIFYPNSVLVGKPISNFCRSPEMSDSVEFSVDVSTSMDEIGAMKDRIKGYLESKPQYWRPAHSVLVLGIEDMNKMHMGLYISHTMNFQSGERGGRISDLMVEMKKIFEEVGIKYHLPPQEVHVRYVGGLTANAAGSGAVLPPPR
;
A
#
# COMPACT_ATOMS: atom_id res chain seq x y z
N MET A 1 -10.87 11.83 -0.90
CA MET A 1 -9.86 12.57 -1.68
C MET A 1 -10.10 12.53 -3.19
N LYS A 2 -10.36 11.36 -3.82
CA LYS A 2 -10.54 11.27 -5.29
C LYS A 2 -11.75 12.00 -5.87
N GLY A 3 -12.94 11.88 -5.27
CA GLY A 3 -14.18 12.41 -5.87
C GLY A 3 -14.22 13.94 -6.04
N LEU A 4 -13.64 14.71 -5.13
CA LEU A 4 -13.61 16.17 -5.24
C LEU A 4 -12.58 16.64 -6.27
N VAL A 5 -11.44 15.93 -6.37
CA VAL A 5 -10.39 16.19 -7.37
C VAL A 5 -10.88 15.83 -8.78
N GLU A 6 -11.62 14.73 -8.94
CA GLU A 6 -12.24 14.37 -10.22
C GLU A 6 -13.28 15.38 -10.68
N VAL A 7 -14.13 15.89 -9.78
CA VAL A 7 -15.13 16.91 -10.12
C VAL A 7 -14.46 18.23 -10.51
N VAL A 8 -13.42 18.68 -9.79
CA VAL A 8 -12.69 19.91 -10.15
C VAL A 8 -11.95 19.77 -11.49
N ARG A 9 -11.44 18.57 -11.80
CA ARG A 9 -10.74 18.31 -13.06
C ARG A 9 -11.70 18.13 -14.26
N GLY A 10 -12.92 17.63 -14.02
CA GLY A 10 -13.95 17.40 -15.04
C GLY A 10 -14.86 18.59 -15.33
N THR A 11 -15.01 19.54 -14.40
CA THR A 11 -15.95 20.67 -14.54
C THR A 11 -15.39 21.89 -15.28
N GLY A 12 -14.10 21.89 -15.68
CA GLY A 12 -13.54 23.02 -16.43
C GLY A 12 -13.71 24.37 -15.72
N LEU A 13 -13.84 24.38 -14.39
CA LEU A 13 -13.81 25.59 -13.58
C LEU A 13 -12.37 26.09 -13.59
N SER A 14 -12.03 26.82 -14.65
CA SER A 14 -10.93 27.77 -14.60
C SER A 14 -11.10 28.59 -13.34
N THR A 15 -10.05 28.63 -12.52
CA THR A 15 -9.97 29.52 -11.38
C THR A 15 -10.44 30.90 -11.82
N LEU A 16 -11.54 31.37 -11.23
CA LEU A 16 -12.17 32.68 -11.46
C LEU A 16 -11.20 33.88 -11.37
N SER A 17 -9.94 33.65 -10.97
CA SER A 17 -8.87 34.64 -10.99
C SER A 17 -8.47 35.10 -12.39
N SER A 18 -8.66 34.29 -13.45
CA SER A 18 -8.18 34.64 -14.80
C SER A 18 -9.14 35.49 -15.64
N ILE A 19 -10.32 35.84 -15.12
CA ILE A 19 -11.33 36.66 -15.84
C ILE A 19 -11.27 38.14 -15.41
N LEU A 20 -10.44 38.51 -14.42
CA LEU A 20 -10.44 39.85 -13.81
C LEU A 20 -9.31 40.79 -14.28
N GLU A 21 -8.48 40.40 -15.25
CA GLU A 21 -7.36 41.25 -15.72
C GLU A 21 -7.63 42.03 -17.03
N GLU A 22 -8.77 41.87 -17.69
CA GLU A 22 -9.10 42.66 -18.87
C GLU A 22 -10.51 43.25 -18.77
N THR A 23 -10.63 44.41 -18.11
CA THR A 23 -11.45 45.57 -18.54
C THR A 23 -11.50 46.59 -17.39
N GLU A 24 -10.58 47.56 -17.41
CA GLU A 24 -10.81 48.83 -16.73
C GLU A 24 -11.72 49.69 -17.62
N GLU A 25 -12.82 50.17 -17.02
CA GLU A 25 -13.30 51.56 -17.03
C GLU A 25 -14.84 51.64 -17.03
N THR A 26 -15.34 52.47 -16.09
CA THR A 26 -16.72 52.98 -15.97
C THR A 26 -17.84 51.99 -15.61
N GLU A 27 -18.16 51.89 -14.32
CA GLU A 27 -19.38 52.43 -13.68
C GLU A 27 -19.53 51.88 -12.25
N GLU A 28 -19.74 52.80 -11.30
CA GLU A 28 -19.92 52.53 -9.88
C GLU A 28 -21.39 52.14 -9.58
N GLU A 29 -21.64 50.91 -9.12
CA GLU A 29 -22.47 50.60 -7.93
C GLU A 29 -22.69 49.07 -7.80
N TYR A 30 -22.69 48.58 -6.55
CA TYR A 30 -22.89 47.17 -6.12
C TYR A 30 -21.73 46.19 -6.35
N ARG A 31 -20.57 46.46 -5.74
CA ARG A 31 -19.59 45.40 -5.46
C ARG A 31 -20.08 44.55 -4.30
N GLN A 32 -20.73 43.43 -4.60
CA GLN A 32 -20.92 42.33 -3.65
C GLN A 32 -19.52 41.83 -3.27
N LYS A 33 -19.01 42.28 -2.12
CA LYS A 33 -17.74 41.81 -1.57
C LYS A 33 -17.79 40.28 -1.50
N ASP A 34 -16.91 39.61 -2.23
CA ASP A 34 -16.68 38.18 -2.09
C ASP A 34 -16.19 37.93 -0.66
N TYR A 35 -17.10 37.48 0.20
CA TYR A 35 -16.76 37.08 1.56
C TYR A 35 -16.02 35.75 1.48
N GLU A 36 -14.69 35.77 1.57
CA GLU A 36 -13.92 34.57 1.79
C GLU A 36 -14.33 33.94 3.13
N ILE A 37 -14.67 32.67 3.10
CA ILE A 37 -15.03 31.91 4.29
C ILE A 37 -13.74 31.57 5.03
N THR A 38 -13.48 32.23 6.16
CA THR A 38 -12.22 32.08 6.92
C THR A 38 -12.37 31.20 8.16
N SER A 39 -13.61 30.98 8.64
CA SER A 39 -13.90 30.18 9.84
C SER A 39 -14.98 29.10 9.65
N GLU A 40 -14.98 28.07 10.51
CA GLU A 40 -16.03 27.04 10.51
C GLU A 40 -17.41 27.65 10.82
N TRP A 41 -17.45 28.72 11.61
CA TRP A 41 -18.67 29.48 11.90
C TRP A 41 -19.19 30.20 10.65
N GLU A 42 -18.32 30.89 9.92
CA GLU A 42 -18.69 31.54 8.65
C GLU A 42 -19.15 30.51 7.61
N ALA A 43 -18.54 29.32 7.57
CA ALA A 43 -18.99 28.23 6.71
C ALA A 43 -20.42 27.79 7.07
N LYS A 44 -20.75 27.73 8.37
CA LYS A 44 -22.11 27.42 8.85
C LYS A 44 -23.11 28.52 8.47
N VAL A 45 -22.73 29.79 8.61
CA VAL A 45 -23.57 30.93 8.24
C VAL A 45 -23.80 30.99 6.73
N ALA A 46 -22.75 30.79 5.93
CA ALA A 46 -22.83 30.69 4.47
C ALA A 46 -23.74 29.53 4.05
N ALA A 47 -23.60 28.35 4.66
CA ALA A 47 -24.47 27.21 4.40
C ALA A 47 -25.94 27.49 4.73
N HIS A 48 -26.21 28.24 5.81
CA HIS A 48 -27.56 28.67 6.13
C HIS A 48 -28.12 29.67 5.11
N LYS A 49 -27.31 30.63 4.67
CA LYS A 49 -27.69 31.63 3.66
C LYS A 49 -27.96 30.99 2.30
N VAL A 50 -27.09 30.08 1.85
CA VAL A 50 -27.26 29.34 0.59
C VAL A 50 -28.52 28.47 0.65
N PHE A 51 -28.72 27.71 1.74
CA PHE A 51 -29.92 26.87 1.87
C PHE A 51 -31.21 27.69 1.80
N ARG A 52 -31.25 28.86 2.45
CA ARG A 52 -32.44 29.74 2.45
C ARG A 52 -32.70 30.39 1.09
N ASN A 53 -31.65 30.64 0.31
CA ASN A 53 -31.76 31.27 -1.00
C ASN A 53 -32.13 30.27 -2.10
N VAL A 54 -31.72 29.00 -1.93
CA VAL A 54 -31.95 27.94 -2.92
C VAL A 54 -33.28 27.22 -2.66
N ALA A 55 -33.56 26.82 -1.42
CA ALA A 55 -34.80 26.10 -1.09
C ALA A 55 -36.01 27.05 -1.11
N LYS A 56 -37.16 26.53 -1.56
CA LYS A 56 -38.45 27.25 -1.44
C LYS A 56 -38.73 27.70 0.00
N THR A 57 -39.34 28.88 0.15
CA THR A 57 -39.67 29.48 1.45
C THR A 57 -40.45 28.50 2.35
N GLY A 58 -39.85 28.11 3.48
CA GLY A 58 -40.44 27.16 4.43
C GLY A 58 -40.15 25.67 4.18
N SER A 59 -39.44 25.32 3.09
CA SER A 59 -39.06 23.94 2.80
C SER A 59 -37.96 23.42 3.73
N LYS A 60 -38.04 22.12 4.07
CA LYS A 60 -37.02 21.38 4.84
C LYS A 60 -35.97 20.70 3.94
N TYR A 61 -36.19 20.72 2.62
CA TYR A 61 -35.39 20.04 1.61
C TYR A 61 -35.10 20.98 0.44
N ILE A 62 -33.96 20.78 -0.21
CA ILE A 62 -33.69 21.32 -1.55
C ILE A 62 -34.08 20.22 -2.54
N ASP A 63 -35.00 20.53 -3.44
CA ASP A 63 -35.43 19.65 -4.54
C ASP A 63 -34.57 19.91 -5.79
N GLU A 64 -34.54 18.96 -6.73
CA GLU A 64 -33.86 19.11 -8.03
C GLU A 64 -34.32 20.36 -8.79
N ASP A 65 -35.63 20.64 -8.79
CA ASP A 65 -36.24 21.83 -9.39
C ASP A 65 -35.72 23.15 -8.79
N ASP A 66 -35.30 23.13 -7.53
CA ASP A 66 -34.76 24.30 -6.84
C ASP A 66 -33.30 24.55 -7.27
N LEU A 67 -32.55 23.50 -7.60
CA LEU A 67 -31.17 23.56 -8.10
C LEU A 67 -31.11 23.93 -9.58
N LEU A 68 -32.04 23.43 -10.39
CA LEU A 68 -32.14 23.72 -11.83
C LEU A 68 -32.38 25.21 -12.14
N ARG A 69 -32.76 26.01 -11.15
CA ARG A 69 -32.86 27.48 -11.26
C ARG A 69 -31.51 28.18 -11.32
N PHE A 70 -30.47 27.51 -10.83
CA PHE A 70 -29.13 28.08 -10.66
C PHE A 70 -28.05 27.30 -11.41
N LEU A 71 -28.29 26.02 -11.73
CA LEU A 71 -27.33 25.11 -12.33
C LEU A 71 -27.93 24.40 -13.55
N LYS A 72 -27.07 23.99 -14.49
CA LYS A 72 -27.49 23.16 -15.61
C LYS A 72 -27.80 21.74 -15.14
N LYS A 73 -28.66 21.02 -15.87
CA LYS A 73 -29.09 19.66 -15.50
C LYS A 73 -27.92 18.69 -15.22
N GLU A 74 -26.89 18.73 -16.07
CA GLU A 74 -25.67 17.92 -15.91
C GLU A 74 -24.89 18.26 -14.62
N GLU A 75 -24.87 19.53 -14.22
CA GLU A 75 -24.22 19.99 -12.99
C GLU A 75 -25.04 19.60 -11.75
N VAL A 76 -26.37 19.62 -11.86
CA VAL A 76 -27.28 19.18 -10.80
C VAL A 76 -27.13 17.68 -10.53
N ASP A 77 -27.05 16.86 -11.57
CA ASP A 77 -26.83 15.41 -11.44
C ASP A 77 -25.51 15.11 -10.71
N ASN A 78 -24.42 15.78 -11.13
CA ASN A 78 -23.11 15.69 -10.47
C ASN A 78 -23.16 16.18 -9.01
N PHE A 79 -23.91 17.24 -8.73
CA PHE A 79 -24.04 17.79 -7.40
C PHE A 79 -24.81 16.87 -6.45
N ILE A 80 -25.91 16.26 -6.92
CA ILE A 80 -26.73 15.32 -6.13
C ILE A 80 -25.92 14.06 -5.78
N LEU A 81 -25.04 13.60 -6.68
CA LEU A 81 -24.12 12.47 -6.44
C LEU A 81 -23.14 12.70 -5.29
N LEU A 82 -22.88 13.96 -4.90
CA LEU A 82 -22.00 14.28 -3.78
C LEU A 82 -22.62 14.03 -2.40
N PHE A 83 -23.93 13.76 -2.33
CA PHE A 83 -24.66 13.56 -1.09
C PHE A 83 -25.13 12.12 -0.93
N GLU A 84 -24.60 11.43 0.09
CA GLU A 84 -24.99 10.06 0.44
C GLU A 84 -26.52 9.98 0.71
N GLY A 85 -27.23 9.20 -0.11
CA GLY A 85 -28.68 9.00 -0.02
C GLY A 85 -29.57 9.98 -0.81
N ALA A 86 -29.02 11.03 -1.42
CA ALA A 86 -29.79 11.97 -2.23
C ALA A 86 -30.06 11.46 -3.66
N SER A 87 -29.20 10.58 -4.20
CA SER A 87 -29.35 10.00 -5.54
C SER A 87 -30.64 9.18 -5.73
N ALA A 88 -31.18 8.57 -4.66
CA ALA A 88 -32.42 7.80 -4.72
C ALA A 88 -33.69 8.64 -4.48
N THR A 89 -33.57 9.84 -3.91
CA THR A 89 -34.72 10.66 -3.49
C THR A 89 -34.81 12.02 -4.17
N GLY A 90 -33.76 12.47 -4.86
CA GLY A 90 -33.68 13.79 -5.50
C GLY A 90 -33.77 14.97 -4.52
N LYS A 91 -33.64 14.70 -3.21
CA LYS A 91 -33.92 15.66 -2.13
C LYS A 91 -32.76 15.76 -1.16
N ILE A 92 -32.25 16.97 -0.98
CA ILE A 92 -31.14 17.24 -0.06
C ILE A 92 -31.69 17.82 1.25
N LYS A 93 -31.52 17.07 2.35
CA LYS A 93 -31.88 17.53 3.71
C LYS A 93 -30.97 18.69 4.14
N ARG A 94 -31.56 19.66 4.84
CA ARG A 94 -30.83 20.79 5.45
C ARG A 94 -29.62 20.36 6.29
N SER A 95 -29.75 19.31 7.10
CA SER A 95 -28.66 18.79 7.94
C SER A 95 -27.52 18.14 7.16
N VAL A 96 -27.84 17.52 6.02
CA VAL A 96 -26.87 16.86 5.15
C VAL A 96 -26.10 17.90 4.35
N PHE A 97 -26.79 18.89 3.80
CA PHE A 97 -26.18 20.04 3.11
C PHE A 97 -25.21 20.80 4.02
N TRP A 98 -25.60 21.02 5.28
CA TRP A 98 -24.74 21.65 6.28
C TRP A 98 -23.46 20.88 6.58
N LYS A 99 -23.58 19.57 6.80
CA LYS A 99 -22.40 18.72 7.06
C LYS A 99 -21.46 18.70 5.87
N TRP A 100 -22.01 18.64 4.65
CA TRP A 100 -21.24 18.65 3.42
C TRP A 100 -20.47 19.97 3.25
N LEU A 101 -21.10 21.14 3.40
CA LEU A 101 -20.41 22.43 3.26
C LEU A 101 -19.29 22.62 4.28
N VAL A 102 -19.50 22.19 5.52
CA VAL A 102 -18.45 22.22 6.55
C VAL A 102 -17.31 21.26 6.21
N LYS A 103 -17.62 20.07 5.68
CA LYS A 103 -16.62 19.10 5.21
C LYS A 103 -15.80 19.67 4.06
N VAL A 104 -16.45 20.24 3.04
CA VAL A 104 -15.79 20.90 1.90
C VAL A 104 -14.89 22.05 2.36
N TYR A 105 -15.36 22.90 3.30
CA TYR A 105 -14.53 23.96 3.88
C TYR A 105 -13.29 23.41 4.59
N LYS A 106 -13.45 22.37 5.42
CA LYS A 106 -12.33 21.74 6.13
C LYS A 106 -11.33 21.11 5.16
N GLU A 107 -11.82 20.42 4.14
CA GLU A 107 -10.99 19.82 3.09
C GLU A 107 -10.22 20.89 2.31
N ARG A 108 -10.89 21.98 1.88
CA ARG A 108 -10.22 23.11 1.22
C ARG A 108 -9.17 23.77 2.11
N LYS A 109 -9.49 24.03 3.38
CA LYS A 109 -8.54 24.62 4.34
C LYS A 109 -7.32 23.73 4.56
N SER A 110 -7.51 22.41 4.66
CA SER A 110 -6.42 21.44 4.77
C SER A 110 -5.52 21.46 3.53
N LEU A 111 -6.10 21.52 2.32
CA LEU A 111 -5.35 21.58 1.08
C LEU A 111 -4.54 22.87 0.95
N VAL A 112 -5.14 24.02 1.26
CA VAL A 112 -4.45 25.32 1.23
C VAL A 112 -3.30 25.35 2.24
N HIS A 113 -3.50 24.78 3.42
CA HIS A 113 -2.44 24.68 4.42
C HIS A 113 -1.26 23.82 3.91
N SER A 114 -1.54 22.63 3.38
CA SER A 114 -0.50 21.74 2.83
C SER A 114 0.24 22.33 1.63
N LEU A 115 -0.41 23.14 0.79
CA LEU A 115 0.23 23.84 -0.32
C LEU A 115 1.09 25.04 0.13
N ASN A 116 0.69 25.72 1.21
CA ASN A 116 1.51 26.77 1.79
C ASN A 116 2.76 26.19 2.46
N ASP A 117 2.65 25.04 3.14
CA ASP A 117 3.80 24.38 3.78
C ASP A 117 4.87 23.99 2.74
N THR A 118 4.46 23.49 1.58
CA THR A 118 5.41 23.17 0.49
C THR A 118 6.03 24.42 -0.12
N LYS A 119 5.27 25.51 -0.29
CA LYS A 119 5.80 26.80 -0.75
C LYS A 119 6.83 27.38 0.23
N THR A 120 6.54 27.33 1.53
CA THR A 120 7.46 27.79 2.58
C THR A 120 8.75 26.96 2.60
N ALA A 121 8.66 25.63 2.50
CA ALA A 121 9.86 24.78 2.44
C ALA A 121 10.75 25.08 1.21
N ILE A 122 10.15 25.36 0.05
CA ILE A 122 10.88 25.75 -1.17
C ILE A 122 11.53 27.13 -0.99
N GLU A 123 10.83 28.09 -0.39
CA GLU A 123 11.39 29.42 -0.10
C GLU A 123 12.57 29.36 0.88
N GLU A 124 12.49 28.51 1.90
CA GLU A 124 13.60 28.27 2.84
C GLU A 124 14.80 27.63 2.15
N LEU A 125 14.57 26.61 1.31
CA LEU A 125 15.64 26.00 0.51
C LEU A 125 16.30 27.03 -0.42
N ASN A 126 15.52 27.88 -1.08
CA ASN A 126 16.05 28.91 -1.97
C ASN A 126 16.86 29.96 -1.20
N LYS A 127 16.43 30.33 0.02
CA LYS A 127 17.22 31.20 0.91
C LYS A 127 18.54 30.56 1.31
N LEU A 128 18.55 29.28 1.65
CA LEU A 128 19.77 28.53 1.99
C LEU A 128 20.74 28.47 0.80
N VAL A 129 20.25 28.09 -0.39
CA VAL A 129 21.08 28.04 -1.61
C VAL A 129 21.62 29.42 -1.96
N SER A 130 20.79 30.47 -1.86
CA SER A 130 21.20 31.84 -2.11
C SER A 130 22.28 32.30 -1.12
N ALA A 131 22.16 31.96 0.16
CA ALA A 131 23.16 32.28 1.17
C ALA A 131 24.52 31.61 0.88
N VAL A 132 24.51 30.33 0.46
CA VAL A 132 25.72 29.61 0.05
C VAL A 132 26.33 30.24 -1.20
N LEU A 133 25.53 30.60 -2.21
CA LEU A 133 26.01 31.27 -3.42
C LEU A 133 26.62 32.64 -3.12
N VAL A 134 25.99 33.44 -2.26
CA VAL A 134 26.54 34.73 -1.80
C VAL A 134 27.86 34.53 -1.08
N LEU A 135 27.97 33.52 -0.20
CA LEU A 135 29.23 33.20 0.47
C LEU A 135 30.34 32.84 -0.53
N VAL A 136 30.03 31.99 -1.51
CA VAL A 136 30.98 31.61 -2.57
C VAL A 136 31.39 32.84 -3.39
N MET A 137 30.45 33.73 -3.74
CA MET A 137 30.75 34.97 -4.44
C MET A 137 31.65 35.91 -3.63
N ILE A 138 31.43 36.04 -2.32
CA ILE A 138 32.29 36.84 -1.44
C ILE A 138 33.71 36.28 -1.42
N VAL A 139 33.87 34.96 -1.28
CA VAL A 139 35.18 34.31 -1.30
C VAL A 139 35.89 34.51 -2.64
N ALA A 140 35.17 34.34 -3.76
CA ALA A 140 35.72 34.58 -5.10
C ALA A 140 36.14 36.04 -5.30
N TRP A 141 35.32 37.00 -4.84
CA TRP A 141 35.63 38.43 -4.92
C TRP A 141 36.87 38.81 -4.12
N LEU A 142 37.00 38.31 -2.88
CA LEU A 142 38.18 38.52 -2.05
C LEU A 142 39.45 37.92 -2.67
N LEU A 143 39.32 36.81 -3.41
CA LEU A 143 40.42 36.16 -4.11
C LEU A 143 40.91 37.00 -5.31
N VAL A 144 39.98 37.57 -6.09
CA VAL A 144 40.30 38.47 -7.21
C VAL A 144 40.95 39.78 -6.74
N MET A 145 40.49 40.33 -5.62
CA MET A 145 41.05 41.55 -5.04
C MET A 145 42.43 41.35 -4.39
N GLY A 146 42.94 40.11 -4.30
CA GLY A 146 44.26 39.82 -3.73
C GLY A 146 44.35 39.97 -2.21
N PHE A 147 43.22 40.10 -1.51
CA PHE A 147 43.18 40.19 -0.05
C PHE A 147 43.35 38.82 0.64
N LEU A 148 43.28 37.71 -0.10
CA LEU A 148 43.54 36.38 0.46
C LEU A 148 45.04 36.11 0.65
N SER A 149 45.50 36.25 1.89
CA SER A 149 46.78 35.68 2.32
C SER A 149 46.71 34.14 2.33
N THR A 150 47.86 33.48 2.15
CA THR A 150 48.00 32.01 2.24
C THR A 150 47.43 31.46 3.56
N GLN A 151 47.57 32.19 4.66
CA GLN A 151 47.02 31.80 5.96
C GLN A 151 45.48 31.78 5.98
N VAL A 152 44.84 32.76 5.33
CA VAL A 152 43.37 32.84 5.24
C VAL A 152 42.85 31.72 4.34
N LEU A 153 43.54 31.42 3.25
CA LEU A 153 43.19 30.31 2.36
C LEU A 153 43.25 28.97 3.10
N VAL A 154 44.33 28.69 3.81
CA VAL A 154 44.49 27.46 4.61
C VAL A 154 43.39 27.36 5.67
N PHE A 155 43.05 28.47 6.34
CA PHE A 155 41.95 28.50 7.29
C PHE A 155 40.62 28.13 6.63
N ILE A 156 40.23 28.78 5.52
CA ILE A 156 38.98 28.50 4.81
C ILE A 156 38.94 27.03 4.34
N SER A 157 40.03 26.52 3.76
CA SER A 157 40.12 25.11 3.33
C SER A 157 39.92 24.14 4.49
N SER A 158 40.46 24.43 5.68
CA SER A 158 40.24 23.60 6.87
C SER A 158 38.76 23.57 7.30
N GLN A 159 38.05 24.71 7.20
CA GLN A 159 36.64 24.79 7.54
C GLN A 159 35.76 24.05 6.52
N ILE A 160 36.06 24.17 5.22
CA ILE A 160 35.37 23.44 4.16
C ILE A 160 35.53 21.92 4.35
N LEU A 161 36.73 21.46 4.71
CA LEU A 161 36.95 20.05 5.04
C LEU A 161 36.08 19.61 6.22
N LEU A 162 36.02 20.41 7.29
CA LEU A 162 35.20 20.09 8.46
C LEU A 162 33.71 19.98 8.10
N VAL A 163 33.18 20.92 7.31
CA VAL A 163 31.81 20.86 6.78
C VAL A 163 31.60 19.61 5.92
N GLY A 164 32.56 19.28 5.06
CA GLY A 164 32.54 18.07 4.23
C GLY A 164 32.50 16.78 5.06
N PHE A 165 33.25 16.70 6.15
CA PHE A 165 33.18 15.57 7.09
C PHE A 165 31.83 15.51 7.81
N MET A 166 31.28 16.67 8.19
CA MET A 166 30.03 16.76 8.95
C MET A 166 28.81 16.33 8.11
N PHE A 167 28.77 16.69 6.82
CA PHE A 167 27.65 16.38 5.91
C PHE A 167 27.94 15.25 4.91
N GLY A 168 29.17 14.73 4.88
CA GLY A 168 29.60 13.74 3.89
C GLY A 168 28.76 12.46 3.93
N SER A 169 28.34 12.02 5.12
CA SER A 169 27.45 10.87 5.27
C SER A 169 26.08 11.13 4.63
N THR A 170 25.48 12.28 4.91
CA THR A 170 24.20 12.70 4.31
C THR A 170 24.30 12.81 2.79
N ALA A 171 25.35 13.45 2.28
CA ALA A 171 25.56 13.60 0.84
C ALA A 171 25.71 12.22 0.15
N LYS A 172 26.45 11.29 0.77
CA LYS A 172 26.58 9.92 0.29
C LYS A 172 25.21 9.22 0.23
N THR A 173 24.43 9.27 1.31
CA THR A 173 23.10 8.65 1.39
C THR A 173 22.15 9.19 0.32
N VAL A 174 22.16 10.51 0.07
CA VAL A 174 21.34 11.14 -0.98
C VAL A 174 21.81 10.69 -2.37
N PHE A 175 23.12 10.65 -2.61
CA PHE A 175 23.66 10.21 -3.89
C PHE A 175 23.32 8.74 -4.18
N GLU A 176 23.46 7.85 -3.20
CA GLU A 176 23.07 6.43 -3.33
C GLU A 176 21.58 6.29 -3.65
N ALA A 177 20.71 7.07 -2.98
CA ALA A 177 19.28 7.09 -3.25
C ALA A 177 18.96 7.54 -4.70
N ILE A 178 19.63 8.59 -5.19
CA ILE A 178 19.46 9.08 -6.57
C ILE A 178 19.89 8.02 -7.59
N VAL A 179 21.07 7.43 -7.40
CA VAL A 179 21.59 6.39 -8.30
C VAL A 179 20.66 5.17 -8.28
N PHE A 180 20.16 4.77 -7.12
CA PHE A 180 19.23 3.66 -7.00
C PHE A 180 17.93 3.87 -7.79
N VAL A 181 17.32 5.05 -7.65
CA VAL A 181 16.04 5.36 -8.30
C VAL A 181 16.20 5.56 -9.80
N PHE A 182 17.21 6.29 -10.26
CA PHE A 182 17.31 6.71 -11.67
C PHE A 182 18.25 5.85 -12.52
N VAL A 183 19.25 5.21 -11.92
CA VAL A 183 20.27 4.46 -12.68
C VAL A 183 20.06 2.95 -12.55
N MET A 184 20.02 2.43 -11.32
CA MET A 184 19.80 0.98 -11.11
C MET A 184 18.37 0.58 -11.44
N HIS A 185 17.42 1.40 -10.97
CA HIS A 185 16.00 1.32 -11.32
C HIS A 185 15.43 -0.12 -11.29
N PRO A 186 15.49 -0.83 -10.13
CA PRO A 186 15.16 -2.26 -10.04
C PRO A 186 13.66 -2.58 -10.13
N PHE A 187 12.81 -1.58 -9.90
CA PHE A 187 11.35 -1.69 -9.97
C PHE A 187 10.71 -0.36 -10.33
N ASP A 188 9.47 -0.44 -10.80
CA ASP A 188 8.62 0.68 -11.17
C ASP A 188 7.40 0.80 -10.26
N VAL A 189 6.72 1.95 -10.33
CA VAL A 189 5.43 2.13 -9.64
C VAL A 189 4.41 1.12 -10.17
N GLY A 190 3.80 0.36 -9.26
CA GLY A 190 2.88 -0.73 -9.57
C GLY A 190 3.53 -2.11 -9.61
N ASP A 191 4.86 -2.22 -9.57
CA ASP A 191 5.52 -3.52 -9.50
C ASP A 191 5.26 -4.20 -8.16
N ARG A 192 5.02 -5.51 -8.21
CA ARG A 192 4.96 -6.34 -7.02
C ARG A 192 6.35 -6.88 -6.71
N CYS A 193 6.84 -6.56 -5.51
CA CYS A 193 8.17 -6.93 -5.07
C CYS A 193 8.13 -7.69 -3.74
N VAL A 194 9.20 -8.45 -3.49
CA VAL A 194 9.49 -9.04 -2.18
C VAL A 194 10.77 -8.41 -1.65
N ILE A 195 10.67 -7.81 -0.48
CA ILE A 195 11.78 -7.18 0.24
C ILE A 195 11.76 -7.76 1.66
N ASP A 196 12.90 -8.28 2.11
CA ASP A 196 13.03 -8.96 3.42
C ASP A 196 11.97 -10.06 3.65
N GLY A 197 11.56 -10.76 2.59
CA GLY A 197 10.54 -11.81 2.65
C GLY A 197 9.08 -11.31 2.69
N ILE A 198 8.85 -10.00 2.71
CA ILE A 198 7.50 -9.41 2.71
C ILE A 198 7.12 -9.01 1.29
N GLN A 199 5.99 -9.54 0.81
CA GLN A 199 5.42 -9.20 -0.50
C GLN A 199 4.61 -7.89 -0.41
N MET A 200 4.97 -6.93 -1.26
CA MET A 200 4.35 -5.61 -1.33
C MET A 200 4.27 -5.12 -2.77
N VAL A 201 3.45 -4.09 -3.02
CA VAL A 201 3.36 -3.40 -4.32
C VAL A 201 3.93 -2.00 -4.17
N VAL A 202 4.72 -1.55 -5.13
CA VAL A 202 5.25 -0.18 -5.15
C VAL A 202 4.09 0.79 -5.41
N GLU A 203 3.78 1.65 -4.44
CA GLU A 203 2.70 2.63 -4.57
C GLU A 203 3.23 3.97 -5.10
N GLU A 204 4.32 4.46 -4.51
CA GLU A 204 4.91 5.75 -4.84
C GLU A 204 6.44 5.68 -4.74
N MET A 205 7.14 6.32 -5.68
CA MET A 205 8.60 6.45 -5.67
C MET A 205 8.96 7.92 -5.48
N ASN A 206 9.57 8.25 -4.35
CA ASN A 206 10.17 9.57 -4.10
C ASN A 206 11.70 9.48 -4.21
N LEU A 207 12.36 10.65 -4.24
CA LEU A 207 13.81 10.75 -4.38
C LEU A 207 14.57 9.99 -3.29
N LEU A 208 14.16 10.16 -2.03
CA LEU A 208 14.85 9.60 -0.86
C LEU A 208 14.16 8.37 -0.26
N THR A 209 12.89 8.14 -0.59
CA THR A 209 12.06 7.09 0.00
C THR A 209 11.13 6.47 -1.04
N THR A 210 10.89 5.17 -0.94
CA THR A 210 9.84 4.48 -1.69
C THR A 210 8.72 4.06 -0.75
N VAL A 211 7.48 4.25 -1.16
CA VAL A 211 6.28 3.84 -0.43
C VAL A 211 5.76 2.56 -1.05
N PHE A 212 5.65 1.53 -0.23
CA PHE A 212 5.08 0.23 -0.59
C PHE A 212 3.73 0.06 0.07
N LEU A 213 2.82 -0.61 -0.63
CA LEU A 213 1.52 -1.03 -0.12
C LEU A 213 1.52 -2.55 0.06
N ARG A 214 1.27 -2.99 1.29
CA ARG A 214 1.11 -4.40 1.61
C ARG A 214 -0.33 -4.87 1.33
N TYR A 215 -0.53 -6.18 1.26
CA TYR A 215 -1.83 -6.81 0.96
C TYR A 215 -2.96 -6.44 1.94
N ASP A 216 -2.64 -5.99 3.15
CA ASP A 216 -3.56 -5.52 4.19
C ASP A 216 -3.84 -4.01 4.09
N ASN A 217 -3.38 -3.35 3.02
CA ASN A 217 -3.37 -1.90 2.81
C ASN A 217 -2.48 -1.11 3.79
N GLU A 218 -1.54 -1.76 4.46
CA GLU A 218 -0.51 -1.06 5.23
C GLU A 218 0.48 -0.36 4.29
N LYS A 219 0.74 0.94 4.53
CA LYS A 219 1.79 1.70 3.84
C LYS A 219 3.12 1.56 4.57
N ILE A 220 4.13 1.09 3.86
CA ILE A 220 5.47 0.86 4.39
C ILE A 220 6.47 1.76 3.66
N PHE A 221 7.18 2.57 4.42
CA PHE A 221 8.14 3.55 3.89
C PHE A 221 9.56 3.00 4.01
N TYR A 222 10.25 2.86 2.89
CA TYR A 222 11.65 2.47 2.87
C TYR A 222 12.53 3.63 2.41
N PRO A 223 13.60 3.98 3.15
CA PRO A 223 14.65 4.84 2.63
C PRO A 223 15.35 4.16 1.45
N ASN A 224 15.51 4.88 0.33
CA ASN A 224 16.12 4.33 -0.88
C ASN A 224 17.58 3.91 -0.63
N SER A 225 18.30 4.62 0.25
CA SER A 225 19.65 4.25 0.69
C SER A 225 19.72 2.89 1.38
N VAL A 226 18.66 2.48 2.08
CA VAL A 226 18.57 1.16 2.72
C VAL A 226 18.23 0.08 1.69
N LEU A 227 17.39 0.41 0.71
CA LEU A 227 17.00 -0.52 -0.37
C LEU A 227 18.20 -0.93 -1.23
N VAL A 228 19.20 -0.06 -1.42
CA VAL A 228 20.43 -0.38 -2.16
C VAL A 228 21.12 -1.63 -1.61
N GLY A 229 21.10 -1.80 -0.28
CA GLY A 229 21.76 -2.92 0.39
C GLY A 229 20.92 -4.20 0.50
N LYS A 230 19.67 -4.20 0.02
CA LYS A 230 18.72 -5.29 0.22
C LYS A 230 18.48 -6.08 -1.05
N PRO A 231 18.33 -7.42 -0.96
CA PRO A 231 17.87 -8.20 -2.09
C PRO A 231 16.40 -7.85 -2.39
N ILE A 232 16.12 -7.56 -3.66
CA ILE A 232 14.77 -7.21 -4.13
C ILE A 232 14.34 -8.25 -5.17
N SER A 233 13.30 -9.01 -4.87
CA SER A 233 12.68 -9.90 -5.86
C SER A 233 11.53 -9.16 -6.55
N ASN A 234 11.54 -9.05 -7.88
CA ASN A 234 10.51 -8.35 -8.63
C ASN A 234 9.73 -9.35 -9.49
N PHE A 235 8.42 -9.48 -9.24
CA PHE A 235 7.56 -10.40 -9.99
C PHE A 235 7.24 -9.89 -11.40
N CYS A 236 7.06 -8.58 -11.57
CA CYS A 236 6.75 -7.96 -12.86
C CYS A 236 7.85 -8.22 -13.90
N ARG A 237 9.11 -8.09 -13.46
CA ARG A 237 10.29 -8.28 -14.31
C ARG A 237 10.74 -9.75 -14.43
N SER A 238 10.06 -10.67 -13.75
CA SER A 238 10.35 -12.10 -13.83
C SER A 238 9.58 -12.76 -14.99
N PRO A 239 10.15 -13.81 -15.62
CA PRO A 239 9.43 -14.61 -16.60
C PRO A 239 8.35 -15.46 -15.93
N GLU A 240 7.74 -16.36 -16.70
CA GLU A 240 6.81 -17.36 -16.19
C GLU A 240 7.37 -18.09 -14.96
N MET A 241 6.56 -18.20 -13.90
CA MET A 241 7.00 -18.71 -12.61
C MET A 241 6.42 -20.08 -12.31
N SER A 242 7.14 -20.83 -11.48
CA SER A 242 6.74 -22.16 -11.04
C SER A 242 6.27 -22.14 -9.58
N ASP A 243 5.49 -23.15 -9.23
CA ASP A 243 4.93 -23.34 -7.90
C ASP A 243 5.01 -24.82 -7.51
N SER A 244 4.86 -25.08 -6.22
CA SER A 244 4.86 -26.43 -5.68
C SER A 244 3.72 -26.63 -4.70
N VAL A 245 2.97 -27.72 -4.90
CA VAL A 245 1.94 -28.17 -3.96
C VAL A 245 2.44 -29.42 -3.28
N GLU A 246 2.68 -29.32 -1.98
CA GLU A 246 3.10 -30.43 -1.14
C GLU A 246 1.86 -31.10 -0.50
N PHE A 247 1.83 -32.42 -0.53
CA PHE A 247 0.75 -33.22 0.03
C PHE A 247 1.27 -34.56 0.53
N SER A 248 0.52 -35.22 1.40
CA SER A 248 0.89 -36.53 1.95
C SER A 248 -0.19 -37.56 1.65
N VAL A 249 0.24 -38.79 1.39
CA VAL A 249 -0.63 -39.96 1.20
C VAL A 249 -0.20 -41.07 2.14
N ASP A 250 -1.10 -42.02 2.44
CA ASP A 250 -0.77 -43.17 3.27
C ASP A 250 0.31 -44.04 2.60
N VAL A 251 1.26 -44.56 3.39
CA VAL A 251 2.31 -45.47 2.88
C VAL A 251 1.71 -46.78 2.35
N SER A 252 0.53 -47.18 2.81
CA SER A 252 -0.19 -48.34 2.30
C SER A 252 -0.80 -48.15 0.92
N THR A 253 -0.79 -46.92 0.37
CA THR A 253 -1.33 -46.63 -0.97
C THR A 253 -0.58 -47.44 -2.01
N SER A 254 -1.30 -48.17 -2.85
CA SER A 254 -0.69 -49.03 -3.86
C SER A 254 0.00 -48.21 -4.96
N MET A 255 0.98 -48.82 -5.61
CA MET A 255 1.67 -48.18 -6.75
C MET A 255 0.72 -47.91 -7.92
N ASP A 256 -0.32 -48.73 -8.10
CA ASP A 256 -1.33 -48.56 -9.15
C ASP A 256 -2.21 -47.33 -8.87
N GLU A 257 -2.62 -47.12 -7.62
CA GLU A 257 -3.35 -45.92 -7.19
C GLU A 257 -2.50 -44.65 -7.36
N ILE A 258 -1.22 -44.72 -7.00
CA ILE A 258 -0.27 -43.61 -7.20
C ILE A 258 -0.11 -43.31 -8.70
N GLY A 259 -0.01 -44.33 -9.55
CA GLY A 259 0.05 -44.17 -11.01
C GLY A 259 -1.20 -43.50 -11.55
N ALA A 260 -2.38 -44.01 -11.18
CA ALA A 260 -3.68 -43.46 -11.60
C ALA A 260 -3.86 -42.00 -11.16
N MET A 261 -3.43 -41.66 -9.94
CA MET A 261 -3.43 -40.29 -9.44
C MET A 261 -2.53 -39.37 -10.29
N LYS A 262 -1.29 -39.80 -10.57
CA LYS A 262 -0.35 -39.02 -11.39
C LYS A 262 -0.92 -38.77 -12.79
N ASP A 263 -1.51 -39.78 -13.41
CA ASP A 263 -2.09 -39.68 -14.75
C ASP A 263 -3.31 -38.75 -14.78
N ARG A 264 -4.18 -38.79 -13.76
CA ARG A 264 -5.33 -37.89 -13.65
C ARG A 264 -4.93 -36.45 -13.41
N ILE A 265 -3.96 -36.21 -12.52
CA ILE A 265 -3.42 -34.86 -12.28
C ILE A 265 -2.81 -34.31 -13.57
N LYS A 266 -2.04 -35.13 -14.28
CA LYS A 266 -1.47 -34.77 -15.58
C LYS A 266 -2.55 -34.42 -16.60
N GLY A 267 -3.58 -35.27 -16.74
CA GLY A 267 -4.70 -35.02 -17.64
C GLY A 267 -5.43 -33.71 -17.34
N TYR A 268 -5.62 -33.38 -16.06
CA TYR A 268 -6.22 -32.10 -15.65
C TYR A 268 -5.34 -30.90 -16.04
N LEU A 269 -4.04 -30.96 -15.75
CA LEU A 269 -3.10 -29.86 -16.07
C LEU A 269 -3.02 -29.65 -17.59
N GLU A 270 -2.93 -30.72 -18.37
CA GLU A 270 -2.91 -30.68 -19.83
C GLU A 270 -4.25 -30.21 -20.43
N SER A 271 -5.38 -30.42 -19.74
CA SER A 271 -6.69 -29.90 -20.17
C SER A 271 -6.81 -28.37 -20.09
N LYS A 272 -5.91 -27.71 -19.33
CA LYS A 272 -5.90 -26.25 -19.12
C LYS A 272 -4.58 -25.61 -19.57
N PRO A 273 -4.23 -25.68 -20.87
CA PRO A 273 -2.96 -25.13 -21.37
C PRO A 273 -2.88 -23.61 -21.25
N GLN A 274 -4.01 -22.91 -21.07
CA GLN A 274 -4.00 -21.47 -20.79
C GLN A 274 -3.38 -21.12 -19.43
N TYR A 275 -3.37 -22.05 -18.47
CA TYR A 275 -2.93 -21.79 -17.09
C TYR A 275 -1.60 -22.44 -16.76
N TRP A 276 -1.33 -23.62 -17.32
CA TRP A 276 -0.22 -24.47 -16.97
C TRP A 276 0.64 -24.79 -18.18
N ARG A 277 1.96 -24.82 -17.98
CA ARG A 277 2.89 -25.33 -18.96
C ARG A 277 2.92 -26.86 -18.93
N PRO A 278 3.28 -27.53 -20.05
CA PRO A 278 3.32 -28.99 -20.12
C PRO A 278 4.35 -29.64 -19.19
N ALA A 279 5.35 -28.89 -18.71
CA ALA A 279 6.36 -29.39 -17.78
C ALA A 279 5.81 -29.37 -16.33
N HIS A 280 5.36 -30.53 -15.88
CA HIS A 280 4.90 -30.76 -14.51
C HIS A 280 5.34 -32.15 -14.04
N SER A 281 5.58 -32.29 -12.73
CA SER A 281 6.06 -33.55 -12.16
C SER A 281 5.49 -33.77 -10.76
N VAL A 282 5.12 -35.02 -10.49
CA VAL A 282 4.75 -35.48 -9.15
C VAL A 282 5.87 -36.37 -8.63
N LEU A 283 6.57 -35.89 -7.62
CA LEU A 283 7.72 -36.53 -7.01
C LEU A 283 7.38 -37.01 -5.60
N VAL A 284 7.95 -38.16 -5.21
CA VAL A 284 7.98 -38.59 -3.82
C VAL A 284 9.18 -37.91 -3.18
N LEU A 285 8.92 -37.06 -2.19
CA LEU A 285 9.95 -36.30 -1.47
C LEU A 285 10.58 -37.14 -0.35
N GLY A 286 9.80 -38.03 0.25
CA GLY A 286 10.27 -38.94 1.28
C GLY A 286 9.16 -39.77 1.90
N ILE A 287 9.55 -40.69 2.78
CA ILE A 287 8.63 -41.43 3.67
C ILE A 287 8.94 -40.95 5.08
N GLU A 288 7.93 -40.46 5.78
CA GLU A 288 8.06 -39.89 7.12
C GLU A 288 7.31 -40.79 8.12
N ASP A 289 7.93 -41.04 9.28
CA ASP A 289 7.42 -41.90 10.36
C ASP A 289 6.92 -43.30 9.93
N MET A 290 7.34 -43.76 8.74
CA MET A 290 6.88 -45.00 8.09
C MET A 290 5.35 -45.12 7.93
N ASN A 291 4.62 -44.01 8.05
CA ASN A 291 3.16 -43.98 7.98
C ASN A 291 2.62 -43.03 6.89
N LYS A 292 3.39 -42.01 6.50
CA LYS A 292 3.02 -41.05 5.45
C LYS A 292 4.11 -40.97 4.40
N MET A 293 3.70 -40.97 3.14
CA MET A 293 4.56 -40.68 2.00
C MET A 293 4.36 -39.21 1.62
N HIS A 294 5.41 -38.42 1.79
CA HIS A 294 5.42 -37.00 1.45
C HIS A 294 5.65 -36.84 -0.05
N MET A 295 4.75 -36.13 -0.73
CA MET A 295 4.77 -35.94 -2.18
C MET A 295 4.76 -34.44 -2.52
N GLY A 296 5.41 -34.09 -3.62
CA GLY A 296 5.45 -32.74 -4.17
C GLY A 296 4.99 -32.74 -5.62
N LEU A 297 3.99 -31.93 -5.92
CA LEU A 297 3.58 -31.58 -7.28
C LEU A 297 4.27 -30.27 -7.67
N TYR A 298 5.19 -30.33 -8.63
CA TYR A 298 5.85 -29.16 -9.22
C TYR A 298 5.18 -28.79 -10.53
N ILE A 299 4.76 -27.53 -10.64
CA ILE A 299 4.01 -27.00 -11.79
C ILE A 299 4.61 -25.68 -12.23
N SER A 300 4.51 -25.40 -13.52
CA SER A 300 4.93 -24.11 -14.10
C SER A 300 3.70 -23.37 -14.64
N HIS A 301 3.52 -22.13 -14.22
CA HIS A 301 2.43 -21.28 -14.69
C HIS A 301 2.75 -20.67 -16.06
N THR A 302 1.72 -20.27 -16.80
CA THR A 302 1.84 -19.44 -18.01
C THR A 302 2.01 -17.95 -17.73
N MET A 303 2.11 -17.56 -16.45
CA MET A 303 2.20 -16.17 -16.02
C MET A 303 3.28 -16.02 -14.94
N ASN A 304 3.73 -14.79 -14.73
CA ASN A 304 4.43 -14.42 -13.52
C ASN A 304 3.44 -14.09 -12.38
N PHE A 305 3.94 -13.84 -11.18
CA PHE A 305 3.11 -13.58 -10.00
C PHE A 305 2.83 -12.09 -9.76
N GLN A 306 2.94 -11.27 -10.81
CA GLN A 306 2.55 -9.86 -10.76
C GLN A 306 1.04 -9.73 -10.52
N SER A 307 0.23 -10.57 -11.19
CA SER A 307 -1.21 -10.58 -11.00
C SER A 307 -1.61 -11.30 -9.71
N GLY A 308 -2.77 -10.96 -9.15
CA GLY A 308 -3.35 -11.66 -7.99
C GLY A 308 -3.92 -13.04 -8.31
N GLU A 309 -3.86 -13.49 -9.57
CA GLU A 309 -4.56 -14.71 -10.04
C GLU A 309 -3.96 -16.01 -9.51
N ARG A 310 -2.69 -16.00 -9.07
CA ARG A 310 -1.99 -17.21 -8.59
C ARG A 310 -2.81 -17.96 -7.55
N GLY A 311 -3.35 -17.23 -6.55
CA GLY A 311 -4.10 -17.84 -5.45
C GLY A 311 -5.34 -18.59 -5.93
N GLY A 312 -6.08 -18.03 -6.89
CA GLY A 312 -7.24 -18.69 -7.49
C GLY A 312 -6.85 -19.97 -8.24
N ARG A 313 -5.81 -19.91 -9.07
CA ARG A 313 -5.34 -21.08 -9.85
C ARG A 313 -4.90 -22.23 -8.95
N ILE A 314 -4.16 -21.93 -7.88
CA ILE A 314 -3.71 -22.94 -6.91
C ILE A 314 -4.89 -23.50 -6.11
N SER A 315 -5.83 -22.65 -5.68
CA SER A 315 -7.04 -23.11 -4.98
C SER A 315 -7.86 -24.08 -5.85
N ASP A 316 -8.08 -23.75 -7.12
CA ASP A 316 -8.80 -24.61 -8.05
C ASP A 316 -8.08 -25.94 -8.28
N LEU A 317 -6.74 -25.90 -8.37
CA LEU A 317 -5.93 -27.11 -8.48
C LEU A 317 -6.04 -27.98 -7.22
N MET A 318 -5.98 -27.40 -6.03
CA MET A 318 -6.12 -28.14 -4.76
C MET A 318 -7.50 -28.79 -4.63
N VAL A 319 -8.56 -28.09 -5.02
CA VAL A 319 -9.93 -28.64 -5.03
C VAL A 319 -10.05 -29.80 -6.01
N GLU A 320 -9.42 -29.69 -7.18
CA GLU A 320 -9.44 -30.78 -8.16
C GLU A 320 -8.61 -31.99 -7.71
N MET A 321 -7.43 -31.76 -7.12
CA MET A 321 -6.62 -32.81 -6.52
C MET A 321 -7.41 -33.58 -5.44
N LYS A 322 -8.17 -32.87 -4.60
CA LYS A 322 -9.05 -33.52 -3.62
C LYS A 322 -10.06 -34.47 -4.29
N LYS A 323 -10.71 -34.05 -5.37
CA LYS A 323 -11.66 -34.92 -6.10
C LYS A 323 -10.96 -36.14 -6.68
N ILE A 324 -9.79 -35.94 -7.30
CA ILE A 324 -8.98 -37.03 -7.86
C ILE A 324 -8.62 -38.04 -6.75
N PHE A 325 -8.22 -37.58 -5.56
CA PHE A 325 -7.92 -38.46 -4.44
C PHE A 325 -9.16 -39.27 -4.00
N GLU A 326 -10.32 -38.63 -3.90
CA GLU A 326 -11.58 -39.30 -3.55
C GLU A 326 -12.01 -40.37 -4.57
N GLU A 327 -11.83 -40.10 -5.87
CA GLU A 327 -12.20 -41.03 -6.93
C GLU A 327 -11.21 -42.19 -7.11
N VAL A 328 -9.92 -41.97 -6.86
CA VAL A 328 -8.90 -43.03 -6.88
C VAL A 328 -8.96 -43.88 -5.60
N GLY A 329 -9.52 -43.33 -4.52
CA GLY A 329 -9.61 -44.00 -3.21
C GLY A 329 -8.44 -43.71 -2.29
N ILE A 330 -7.60 -42.72 -2.60
CA ILE A 330 -6.47 -42.31 -1.78
C ILE A 330 -6.99 -41.62 -0.52
N LYS A 331 -6.64 -42.19 0.63
CA LYS A 331 -7.00 -41.65 1.94
C LYS A 331 -5.73 -41.48 2.77
N TYR A 332 -5.80 -40.57 3.72
CA TYR A 332 -4.81 -40.46 4.78
C TYR A 332 -5.54 -40.58 6.12
N HIS A 333 -5.04 -41.48 6.97
CA HIS A 333 -5.55 -41.68 8.32
C HIS A 333 -4.50 -41.22 9.32
N LEU A 334 -4.95 -40.59 10.40
CA LEU A 334 -4.06 -40.34 11.53
C LEU A 334 -3.62 -41.69 12.12
N PRO A 335 -2.35 -41.82 12.54
CA PRO A 335 -1.87 -43.05 13.14
C PRO A 335 -2.67 -43.36 14.42
N PRO A 336 -3.02 -44.62 14.67
CA PRO A 336 -3.69 -45.00 15.91
C PRO A 336 -2.79 -44.67 17.11
N GLN A 337 -3.30 -43.91 18.07
CA GLN A 337 -2.57 -43.58 19.29
C GLN A 337 -2.76 -44.69 20.33
N GLU A 338 -1.65 -45.26 20.81
CA GLU A 338 -1.69 -46.18 21.94
C GLU A 338 -2.01 -45.42 23.24
N VAL A 339 -3.12 -45.78 23.89
CA VAL A 339 -3.50 -45.21 25.19
C VAL A 339 -3.21 -46.23 26.29
N HIS A 340 -2.16 -45.98 27.06
CA HIS A 340 -1.86 -46.77 28.27
C HIS A 340 -2.74 -46.32 29.42
N VAL A 341 -3.87 -47.00 29.63
CA VAL A 341 -4.75 -46.76 30.79
C VAL A 341 -4.19 -47.48 32.02
N ARG A 342 -3.56 -46.75 32.94
CA ARG A 342 -3.25 -47.27 34.28
C ARG A 342 -4.44 -47.05 35.21
N TYR A 343 -5.07 -48.14 35.63
CA TYR A 343 -6.06 -48.10 36.71
C TYR A 343 -5.34 -47.91 38.05
N VAL A 344 -5.46 -46.73 38.65
CA VAL A 344 -5.04 -46.51 40.04
C VAL A 344 -6.16 -47.04 40.93
N GLY A 345 -6.11 -48.34 41.22
CA GLY A 345 -7.04 -49.00 42.12
C GLY A 345 -7.01 -48.35 43.51
N GLY A 346 -8.20 -48.08 44.05
CA GLY A 346 -8.40 -47.38 45.31
C GLY A 346 -7.60 -47.97 46.47
N LEU A 347 -7.10 -47.08 47.33
CA LEU A 347 -6.42 -47.42 48.58
C LEU A 347 -7.28 -48.41 49.39
N THR A 348 -6.95 -49.69 49.32
CA THR A 348 -7.31 -50.62 50.38
C THR A 348 -6.34 -50.38 51.52
N ALA A 349 -6.83 -49.67 52.54
CA ALA A 349 -6.22 -49.63 53.85
C ALA A 349 -6.06 -51.08 54.35
N ASN A 350 -4.83 -51.57 54.40
CA ASN A 350 -4.50 -52.70 55.25
C ASN A 350 -3.27 -52.35 56.08
N ALA A 351 -3.57 -52.01 57.33
CA ALA A 351 -2.62 -52.04 58.42
C ALA A 351 -2.15 -53.48 58.66
N ALA A 352 -0.84 -53.66 58.84
CA ALA A 352 -0.17 -54.57 59.77
C ALA A 352 1.17 -55.05 59.19
N GLY A 353 2.25 -54.89 59.95
CA GLY A 353 3.50 -55.60 59.67
C GLY A 353 4.77 -54.83 60.00
N SER A 354 4.99 -54.56 61.28
CA SER A 354 6.31 -54.26 61.85
C SER A 354 7.33 -55.34 61.46
N GLY A 355 8.51 -54.94 60.97
CA GLY A 355 9.62 -55.86 60.71
C GLY A 355 10.85 -55.15 60.12
N ALA A 356 11.71 -54.63 60.99
CA ALA A 356 13.01 -54.07 60.65
C ALA A 356 14.01 -55.15 60.22
N VAL A 357 14.78 -54.96 59.13
CA VAL A 357 16.14 -55.54 58.95
C VAL A 357 16.99 -54.66 57.99
N LEU A 358 18.04 -54.06 58.59
CA LEU A 358 19.40 -53.67 58.15
C LEU A 358 19.81 -53.52 56.65
N PRO A 359 20.73 -52.56 56.34
CA PRO A 359 21.43 -52.46 55.04
C PRO A 359 22.82 -53.18 55.07
N PRO A 360 23.68 -52.98 54.04
CA PRO A 360 23.92 -53.78 52.82
C PRO A 360 25.13 -54.74 52.96
N PRO A 361 25.69 -55.32 51.86
CA PRO A 361 27.06 -54.88 51.55
C PRO A 361 27.44 -54.84 50.04
N ARG A 362 28.25 -53.81 49.74
CA ARG A 362 29.22 -53.57 48.64
C ARG A 362 28.82 -53.80 47.18
#